data_AF-A0A0M3Q919-F1
#
_entry.id   AF-A0A0M3Q919-F1
#
_cell.length_a   1.000
_cell.length_b   1.000
_cell.length_c   1.000
_cell.angle_alpha   90.00
_cell.angle_beta   90.00
_cell.angle_gamma   90.00
#
_symmetry.space_group_name_H-M   'P 1'
#
loop_
_entity.id
_entity.type
_entity.pdbx_description
1 polymer ?
#
loop_
_entity_poly.entity_id
_entity_poly.type
_entity_poly.pdbx_seq_one_letter_code
_entity_poly.pdbx_strand_id
1 'polypeptide(L)'
;MHTFKRATAVAALVFASLLTLGSGISDAQSSFVSGSSTFGSIEDDFGNTISATETEDPKAIILENELIKFHTTAGLAKSSEAEEIAEDYYHRALNNELPLLEDRFFADYFDSTNVILAVIPPEEIDREIQIMQQMTAGLDPENPTESGEVGVLVKKSNGQYYMVTVQIS
;
A
#
# COMPACT_ATOMS: atom_id res chain seq x y z
N MET A 1 17.75 -28.31 24.25
CA MET A 1 16.54 -29.04 23.79
C MET A 1 15.33 -28.44 24.49
N HIS A 2 14.70 -27.46 23.86
CA HIS A 2 13.33 -27.04 24.15
C HIS A 2 12.71 -26.65 22.80
N THR A 3 11.82 -27.52 22.36
CA THR A 3 10.95 -27.37 21.20
C THR A 3 9.98 -26.22 21.43
N PHE A 4 10.09 -25.16 20.62
CA PHE A 4 8.96 -24.25 20.41
C PHE A 4 8.27 -24.61 19.09
N LYS A 5 6.99 -24.95 19.24
CA LYS A 5 6.08 -25.41 18.21
C LYS A 5 5.87 -24.30 17.18
N ARG A 6 6.03 -24.64 15.91
CA ARG A 6 5.47 -23.86 14.78
C ARG A 6 3.98 -23.64 15.04
N ALA A 7 3.55 -22.39 15.13
CA ALA A 7 2.18 -21.99 14.87
C ALA A 7 2.18 -21.31 13.51
N THR A 8 1.84 -22.10 12.50
CA THR A 8 1.55 -21.66 11.14
C THR A 8 0.26 -20.86 11.16
N ALA A 9 0.31 -19.59 10.76
CA ALA A 9 -0.86 -18.85 10.29
C ALA A 9 -0.54 -18.36 8.88
N VAL A 10 -0.97 -19.14 7.90
CA VAL A 10 -0.95 -18.80 6.49
C VAL A 10 -2.09 -17.81 6.26
N ALA A 11 -1.78 -16.53 6.07
CA ALA A 11 -2.67 -15.60 5.38
C ALA A 11 -2.23 -15.52 3.91
N ALA A 12 -2.31 -16.66 3.21
CA ALA A 12 -2.31 -16.63 1.75
C ALA A 12 -3.69 -16.11 1.34
N LEU A 13 -3.77 -14.84 0.94
CA LEU A 13 -4.95 -14.33 0.25
C LEU A 13 -5.02 -14.97 -1.14
N VAL A 14 -5.63 -16.15 -1.18
CA VAL A 14 -6.08 -16.83 -2.39
C VAL A 14 -7.32 -16.09 -2.90
N PHE A 15 -7.15 -15.12 -3.80
CA PHE A 15 -8.28 -14.58 -4.56
C PHE A 15 -8.53 -15.41 -5.82
N ALA A 16 -8.95 -16.66 -5.60
CA ALA A 16 -9.52 -17.50 -6.63
C ALA A 16 -11.03 -17.26 -6.73
N SER A 17 -11.40 -16.49 -7.76
CA SER A 17 -12.59 -16.62 -8.63
C SER A 17 -13.96 -16.95 -8.03
N LEU A 18 -14.92 -16.04 -8.23
CA LEU A 18 -16.34 -16.20 -8.69
C LEU A 18 -17.01 -14.83 -8.40
N LEU A 19 -17.48 -14.05 -9.38
CA LEU A 19 -18.81 -14.22 -9.98
C LEU A 19 -18.92 -13.51 -11.34
N THR A 20 -19.55 -14.24 -12.25
CA THR A 20 -20.06 -13.85 -13.56
C THR A 20 -21.12 -12.73 -13.50
N LEU A 21 -20.96 -11.76 -14.40
CA LEU A 21 -21.96 -10.93 -15.10
C LEU A 21 -22.98 -10.10 -14.29
N GLY A 22 -22.79 -8.78 -14.35
CA GLY A 22 -23.84 -7.77 -14.26
C GLY A 22 -23.46 -6.58 -15.14
N SER A 23 -24.04 -6.51 -16.33
CA SER A 23 -23.86 -5.45 -17.32
C SER A 23 -24.24 -4.07 -16.75
N GLY A 24 -23.35 -3.10 -16.84
CA GLY A 24 -23.64 -1.71 -16.46
C GLY A 24 -22.46 -0.78 -16.73
N ILE A 25 -22.39 -0.27 -17.96
CA ILE A 25 -21.45 0.76 -18.41
C ILE A 25 -21.82 2.08 -17.72
N SER A 26 -20.83 2.82 -17.22
CA SER A 26 -20.86 4.28 -17.27
C SER A 26 -19.43 4.80 -17.29
N ASP A 27 -19.02 5.31 -18.45
CA ASP A 27 -17.84 6.12 -18.64
C ASP A 27 -17.94 7.37 -17.74
N ALA A 28 -17.01 7.55 -16.82
CA ALA A 28 -16.79 8.83 -16.16
C ALA A 28 -15.48 9.42 -16.68
N GLN A 29 -15.61 10.48 -17.45
CA GLN A 29 -14.55 11.20 -18.14
C GLN A 29 -13.54 11.79 -17.14
N SER A 30 -12.28 11.60 -17.50
CA SER A 30 -11.12 12.39 -17.08
C SER A 30 -11.39 13.89 -17.22
N SER A 31 -11.01 14.65 -16.20
CA SER A 31 -10.70 16.06 -16.35
C SER A 31 -9.48 16.41 -15.50
N PHE A 32 -8.36 16.57 -16.17
CA PHE A 32 -7.17 17.21 -15.63
C PHE A 32 -7.48 18.69 -15.36
N VAL A 33 -7.38 19.12 -14.10
CA VAL A 33 -7.30 20.54 -13.78
C VAL A 33 -5.83 20.88 -13.54
N SER A 34 -5.23 21.48 -14.58
CA SER A 34 -3.93 22.14 -14.51
C SER A 34 -4.02 23.35 -13.57
N GLY A 35 -3.53 23.20 -12.34
CA GLY A 35 -3.38 24.27 -11.37
C GLY A 35 -1.92 24.70 -11.23
N SER A 36 -1.54 25.71 -12.01
CA SER A 36 -0.26 26.43 -11.91
C SER A 36 -0.08 27.10 -10.55
N SER A 37 1.11 26.93 -9.93
CA SER A 37 1.73 28.01 -9.17
C SER A 37 3.26 27.88 -9.15
N THR A 38 3.91 28.90 -9.72
CA THR A 38 5.36 29.16 -9.67
C THR A 38 5.60 30.16 -8.55
N PHE A 39 6.53 29.89 -7.63
CA PHE A 39 7.69 30.71 -7.25
C PHE A 39 8.24 30.34 -5.87
N GLY A 40 9.56 30.12 -5.80
CA GLY A 40 10.31 29.99 -4.55
C GLY A 40 11.69 29.36 -4.73
N SER A 41 12.55 29.96 -5.57
CA SER A 41 13.97 29.63 -5.60
C SER A 41 14.62 30.10 -4.30
N ILE A 42 15.23 29.18 -3.54
CA ILE A 42 16.39 29.47 -2.70
C ILE A 42 17.43 28.43 -3.09
N GLU A 43 18.41 28.88 -3.86
CA GLU A 43 19.70 28.21 -4.00
C GLU A 43 20.39 28.24 -2.64
N ASP A 44 20.73 27.09 -2.09
CA ASP A 44 21.94 26.96 -1.29
C ASP A 44 22.60 25.61 -1.55
N ASP A 45 23.90 25.73 -1.80
CA ASP A 45 24.86 24.80 -2.39
C ASP A 45 25.35 23.78 -1.35
N PHE A 46 24.99 22.51 -1.48
CA PHE A 46 25.84 21.36 -1.11
C PHE A 46 25.40 20.11 -1.88
N GLY A 47 26.31 19.61 -2.72
CA GLY A 47 26.04 18.60 -3.74
C GLY A 47 25.47 17.27 -3.25
N ASN A 48 24.29 16.94 -3.75
CA ASN A 48 23.99 15.64 -4.34
C ASN A 48 22.81 15.84 -5.31
N THR A 49 23.06 15.69 -6.60
CA THR A 49 22.07 15.79 -7.67
C THR A 49 21.09 14.62 -7.60
N ILE A 50 20.01 14.78 -6.82
CA ILE A 50 18.77 14.01 -6.99
C ILE A 50 17.66 15.04 -7.16
N SER A 51 17.47 15.51 -8.38
CA SER A 51 16.31 16.35 -8.71
C SER A 51 15.91 16.13 -10.16
N ALA A 52 15.49 14.90 -10.43
CA ALA A 52 14.29 14.73 -11.22
C ALA A 52 13.17 14.65 -10.19
N THR A 53 12.24 15.59 -10.23
CA THR A 53 10.92 15.40 -9.64
C THR A 53 10.36 14.11 -10.23
N GLU A 54 10.52 12.99 -9.53
CA GLU A 54 9.81 11.76 -9.86
C GLU A 54 8.34 12.10 -9.75
N THR A 55 7.69 12.32 -10.89
CA THR A 55 6.24 12.43 -10.93
C THR A 55 5.72 11.13 -10.32
N GLU A 56 5.14 11.21 -9.13
CA GLU A 56 4.56 10.06 -8.44
C GLU A 56 3.61 9.32 -9.39
N ASP A 57 3.76 8.00 -9.48
CA ASP A 57 2.98 7.20 -10.43
C ASP A 57 1.49 7.30 -10.05
N PRO A 58 0.60 7.75 -10.96
CA PRO A 58 -0.81 7.96 -10.63
C PRO A 58 -1.52 6.72 -10.10
N LYS A 59 -1.13 5.51 -10.54
CA LYS A 59 -1.75 4.27 -10.08
C LYS A 59 -1.27 3.89 -8.68
N ALA A 60 -0.02 4.19 -8.35
CA ALA A 60 0.48 4.04 -7.00
C ALA A 60 -0.32 4.92 -6.02
N ILE A 61 -0.52 6.20 -6.38
CA ILE A 61 -1.34 7.14 -5.61
C ILE A 61 -2.78 6.63 -5.44
N ILE A 62 -3.41 6.12 -6.52
CA ILE A 62 -4.78 5.60 -6.44
C ILE A 62 -4.86 4.41 -5.48
N LEU A 63 -3.95 3.44 -5.61
CA LEU A 63 -3.97 2.25 -4.75
C LEU A 63 -3.71 2.62 -3.28
N GLU A 64 -2.74 3.51 -3.01
CA GLU A 64 -2.47 4.00 -1.65
C GLU A 64 -3.70 4.62 -1.01
N ASN A 65 -4.40 5.49 -1.74
CA ASN A 65 -5.60 6.14 -1.24
C ASN A 65 -6.75 5.14 -0.97
N GLU A 66 -6.93 4.12 -1.83
CA GLU A 66 -7.94 3.09 -1.60
C GLU A 66 -7.60 2.20 -0.39
N LEU A 67 -6.32 1.89 -0.17
CA LEU A 67 -5.86 1.17 1.02
C LEU A 67 -6.08 1.99 2.30
N ILE A 68 -5.73 3.28 2.28
CA ILE A 68 -5.98 4.19 3.40
C ILE A 68 -7.49 4.23 3.70
N LYS A 69 -8.31 4.37 2.67
CA LYS A 69 -9.77 4.39 2.81
C LYS A 69 -10.30 3.07 3.38
N PHE A 70 -9.82 1.93 2.90
CA PHE A 70 -10.18 0.61 3.41
C PHE A 70 -9.92 0.51 4.92
N HIS A 71 -8.68 0.78 5.35
CA HIS A 71 -8.27 0.64 6.74
C HIS A 71 -8.97 1.63 7.67
N THR A 72 -9.13 2.88 7.22
CA THR A 72 -9.87 3.89 8.00
C THR A 72 -11.35 3.58 8.11
N THR A 73 -11.96 3.01 7.07
CA THR A 73 -13.35 2.52 7.12
C THR A 73 -13.49 1.34 8.08
N ALA A 74 -12.46 0.49 8.18
CA ALA A 74 -12.44 -0.64 9.13
C ALA A 74 -12.28 -0.21 10.60
N GLY A 75 -11.83 1.02 10.87
CA GLY A 75 -11.70 1.58 12.22
C GLY A 75 -10.28 2.00 12.62
N LEU A 76 -9.28 1.87 11.74
CA LEU A 76 -7.89 2.21 12.04
C LEU A 76 -7.62 3.71 11.83
N ALA A 77 -6.85 4.33 12.73
CA ALA A 77 -6.41 5.71 12.58
C ALA A 77 -5.10 5.80 11.80
N LYS A 78 -4.95 6.80 10.91
CA LYS A 78 -3.65 7.06 10.28
C LYS A 78 -2.61 7.48 11.33
N SER A 79 -1.39 6.97 11.22
CA SER A 79 -0.28 7.32 12.13
C SER A 79 1.03 7.54 11.39
N SER A 80 1.75 8.60 11.76
CA SER A 80 3.08 8.88 11.22
C SER A 80 4.10 7.81 11.62
N GLU A 81 3.96 7.21 12.80
CA GLU A 81 4.83 6.12 13.25
C GLU A 81 4.69 4.90 12.33
N ALA A 82 3.45 4.51 12.02
CA ALA A 82 3.19 3.40 11.12
C ALA A 82 3.63 3.72 9.68
N GLU A 83 3.52 4.97 9.22
CA GLU A 83 4.02 5.42 7.91
C GLU A 83 5.57 5.36 7.84
N GLU A 84 6.28 5.77 8.90
CA GLU A 84 7.74 5.66 8.99
C GLU A 84 8.22 4.19 8.93
N ILE A 85 7.51 3.28 9.61
CA ILE A 85 7.79 1.84 9.52
C ILE A 85 7.53 1.32 8.10
N ALA A 86 6.45 1.78 7.45
CA ALA A 86 6.15 1.37 6.08
C ALA A 86 7.26 1.80 5.11
N GLU A 87 7.82 3.00 5.30
CA GLU A 87 8.95 3.51 4.51
C GLU A 87 10.25 2.73 4.77
N ASP A 88 10.57 2.37 6.03
CA ASP A 88 11.70 1.50 6.35
C ASP A 88 11.60 0.15 5.61
N TYR A 89 10.45 -0.51 5.69
CA TYR A 89 10.26 -1.81 5.03
C TYR A 89 10.28 -1.71 3.51
N TYR A 90 9.80 -0.62 2.93
CA TYR A 90 9.96 -0.35 1.50
C TYR A 90 11.44 -0.25 1.09
N HIS A 91 12.24 0.52 1.82
CA HIS A 91 13.67 0.66 1.52
C HIS A 91 14.43 -0.65 1.71
N ARG A 92 14.10 -1.42 2.75
CA ARG A 92 14.67 -2.76 2.98
C ARG A 92 14.33 -3.73 1.85
N ALA A 93 13.11 -3.67 1.29
CA ALA A 93 12.75 -4.46 0.11
C ALA A 93 13.59 -4.07 -1.12
N LEU A 94 13.77 -2.77 -1.38
CA LEU A 94 14.60 -2.30 -2.49
C LEU A 94 16.06 -2.75 -2.37
N ASN A 95 16.56 -2.85 -1.14
CA ASN A 95 17.92 -3.27 -0.84
C ASN A 95 18.09 -4.80 -0.72
N ASN A 96 17.05 -5.59 -1.01
CA ASN A 96 17.03 -7.05 -0.86
C ASN A 96 17.34 -7.55 0.56
N GLU A 97 16.96 -6.77 1.57
CA GLU A 97 17.16 -7.09 2.99
C GLU A 97 16.00 -7.90 3.59
N LEU A 98 14.91 -8.07 2.83
CA LEU A 98 13.74 -8.84 3.24
C LEU A 98 13.68 -10.19 2.51
N PRO A 99 13.43 -11.30 3.23
CA PRO A 99 13.25 -12.62 2.63
C PRO A 99 11.87 -12.75 2.00
N LEU A 100 11.66 -12.15 0.82
CA LEU A 100 10.39 -12.20 0.11
C LEU A 100 10.04 -13.66 -0.27
N LEU A 101 8.82 -14.09 0.06
CA LEU A 101 8.22 -15.31 -0.43
C LEU A 101 7.85 -15.12 -1.90
N GLU A 102 8.28 -16.06 -2.74
CA GLU A 102 8.07 -16.01 -4.21
C GLU A 102 8.48 -14.67 -4.85
N ASP A 103 9.49 -14.00 -4.28
CA ASP A 103 9.98 -12.68 -4.69
C ASP A 103 8.92 -11.57 -4.67
N ARG A 104 7.78 -11.79 -4.00
CA ARG A 104 6.60 -10.91 -4.10
C ARG A 104 5.93 -10.57 -2.79
N PHE A 105 6.15 -11.32 -1.73
CA PHE A 105 5.37 -11.14 -0.51
C PHE A 105 6.22 -11.25 0.74
N PHE A 106 5.99 -10.38 1.71
CA PHE A 106 6.59 -10.45 3.03
C PHE A 106 5.55 -10.06 4.08
N ALA A 107 5.56 -10.80 5.19
CA ALA A 107 4.74 -10.49 6.34
C ALA A 107 5.55 -10.73 7.61
N ASP A 108 5.43 -9.81 8.57
CA ASP A 108 6.11 -9.88 9.86
C ASP A 108 5.20 -9.37 10.98
N TYR A 109 5.41 -9.89 12.18
CA TYR A 109 4.66 -9.50 13.36
C TYR A 109 5.59 -9.42 14.57
N PHE A 110 5.71 -8.22 15.14
CA PHE A 110 6.58 -7.92 16.28
C PHE A 110 5.99 -6.80 17.12
N ASP A 111 6.12 -6.86 18.45
CA ASP A 111 5.72 -5.77 19.38
C ASP A 111 4.37 -5.10 19.04
N SER A 112 3.33 -5.90 18.80
CA SER A 112 1.97 -5.48 18.37
C SER A 112 1.87 -4.79 17.00
N THR A 113 2.95 -4.78 16.24
CA THR A 113 3.04 -4.28 14.87
C THR A 113 2.94 -5.43 13.88
N ASN A 114 2.01 -5.32 12.94
CA ASN A 114 1.87 -6.21 11.80
C ASN A 114 2.31 -5.48 10.53
N VAL A 115 3.27 -6.02 9.79
CA VAL A 115 3.76 -5.45 8.53
C VAL A 115 3.45 -6.41 7.40
N ILE A 116 2.84 -5.89 6.34
CA ILE A 116 2.60 -6.61 5.09
C ILE A 116 3.27 -5.82 3.98
N LEU A 117 4.10 -6.50 3.20
CA LEU A 117 4.69 -5.95 1.98
C LEU A 117 4.36 -6.87 0.79
N ALA A 118 3.89 -6.27 -0.30
CA ALA A 118 3.65 -6.96 -1.56
C ALA A 118 4.34 -6.22 -2.71
N VAL A 119 4.92 -7.00 -3.63
CA VAL A 119 5.43 -6.52 -4.92
C VAL A 119 4.41 -6.91 -5.98
N ILE A 120 3.78 -5.90 -6.59
CA ILE A 120 2.68 -6.02 -7.53
C ILE A 120 3.21 -5.76 -8.96
N PRO A 121 3.09 -6.74 -9.87
CA PRO A 121 3.36 -6.55 -11.29
C PRO A 121 2.58 -5.39 -11.90
N PRO A 122 3.17 -4.63 -12.84
CA PRO A 122 2.49 -3.49 -13.43
C PRO A 122 1.23 -3.85 -14.21
N GLU A 123 1.10 -5.09 -14.67
CA GLU A 123 -0.09 -5.65 -15.29
C GLU A 123 -1.22 -5.98 -14.30
N GLU A 124 -0.92 -6.08 -13.00
CA GLU A 124 -1.89 -6.44 -11.95
C GLU A 124 -2.41 -5.22 -11.17
N ILE A 125 -1.76 -4.06 -11.26
CA ILE A 125 -2.10 -2.87 -10.44
C ILE A 125 -3.57 -2.42 -10.56
N ASP A 126 -4.15 -2.43 -11.77
CA ASP A 126 -5.55 -2.03 -11.97
C ASP A 126 -6.52 -3.03 -11.31
N ARG A 127 -6.12 -4.30 -11.24
CA ARG A 127 -6.88 -5.36 -10.57
C ARG A 127 -6.85 -5.17 -9.06
N GLU A 128 -5.68 -4.87 -8.49
CA GLU A 128 -5.52 -4.61 -7.06
C GLU A 128 -6.36 -3.41 -6.60
N ILE A 129 -6.37 -2.32 -7.38
CA ILE A 129 -7.23 -1.16 -7.13
C ILE A 129 -8.72 -1.58 -7.09
N GLN A 130 -9.18 -2.36 -8.06
CA GLN A 130 -10.57 -2.83 -8.11
C GLN A 130 -10.92 -3.73 -6.91
N ILE A 131 -10.00 -4.61 -6.49
CA ILE A 131 -10.21 -5.47 -5.32
C ILE A 131 -10.34 -4.62 -4.06
N MET A 132 -9.46 -3.64 -3.86
CA MET A 132 -9.53 -2.73 -2.69
C MET A 132 -10.81 -1.91 -2.65
N GLN A 133 -11.28 -1.42 -3.80
CA GLN A 133 -12.56 -0.72 -3.90
C GLN A 133 -13.74 -1.61 -3.51
N GLN A 134 -13.76 -2.86 -4.00
CA GLN A 134 -14.81 -3.83 -3.66
C GLN A 134 -14.80 -4.22 -2.18
N MET A 135 -13.61 -4.45 -1.62
CA MET A 135 -13.45 -4.76 -0.19
C MET A 135 -13.92 -3.61 0.68
N THR A 136 -13.53 -2.37 0.35
CA THR A 136 -13.96 -1.17 1.07
C THR A 136 -15.47 -0.98 1.03
N ALA A 137 -16.11 -1.22 -0.13
CA ALA A 137 -17.56 -1.11 -0.27
C ALA A 137 -18.34 -2.15 0.57
N GLY A 138 -17.69 -3.24 0.97
CA GLY A 138 -18.27 -4.26 1.86
C GLY A 138 -18.20 -3.92 3.35
N LEU A 139 -17.50 -2.85 3.73
CA LEU A 139 -17.36 -2.44 5.13
C LEU A 139 -18.50 -1.50 5.56
N ASP A 140 -18.87 -1.57 6.83
CA ASP A 140 -19.83 -0.66 7.45
C ASP A 140 -19.08 0.40 8.28
N PRO A 141 -18.97 1.66 7.79
CA PRO A 141 -18.28 2.73 8.52
C PRO A 141 -18.96 3.10 9.85
N GLU A 142 -20.24 2.77 10.05
CA GLU A 142 -20.94 3.06 11.30
C GLU A 142 -20.64 2.02 12.39
N ASN A 143 -20.11 0.85 12.01
CA ASN A 143 -19.80 -0.26 12.90
C ASN A 143 -18.38 -0.81 12.63
N PRO A 144 -17.32 -0.02 12.94
CA PRO A 144 -15.94 -0.44 12.71
C PRO A 144 -15.60 -1.72 13.49
N THR A 145 -14.81 -2.59 12.86
CA THR A 145 -14.45 -3.91 13.42
C THR A 145 -13.03 -3.97 13.97
N GLU A 146 -12.19 -3.00 13.62
CA GLU A 146 -10.79 -2.91 14.00
C GLU A 146 -10.54 -1.72 14.93
N SER A 147 -9.42 -1.75 15.64
CA SER A 147 -8.94 -0.62 16.43
C SER A 147 -7.41 -0.60 16.43
N GLY A 148 -6.82 0.58 16.34
CA GLY A 148 -5.37 0.76 16.31
C GLY A 148 -4.98 1.82 15.29
N GLU A 149 -3.73 1.75 14.85
CA GLU A 149 -3.13 2.69 13.92
C GLU A 149 -2.70 1.99 12.62
N VAL A 150 -2.66 2.74 11.53
CA VAL A 150 -2.25 2.25 10.22
C VAL A 150 -1.34 3.23 9.50
N GLY A 151 -0.35 2.67 8.80
CA GLY A 151 0.51 3.33 7.83
C GLY A 151 0.44 2.57 6.51
N VAL A 152 0.33 3.30 5.41
CA VAL A 152 0.25 2.72 4.06
C VAL A 152 1.22 3.48 3.17
N LEU A 153 1.97 2.73 2.36
CA LEU A 153 2.87 3.26 1.35
C LEU A 153 2.73 2.46 0.06
N VAL A 154 2.51 3.13 -1.07
CA VAL A 154 2.60 2.50 -2.39
C VAL A 154 3.54 3.31 -3.28
N LYS A 155 4.67 2.72 -3.64
CA LYS A 155 5.67 3.34 -4.53
C LYS A 155 6.00 2.43 -5.70
N LYS A 156 6.24 3.03 -6.86
CA LYS A 156 6.72 2.30 -8.05
C LYS A 156 8.23 2.40 -8.14
N SER A 157 8.91 1.27 -8.24
CA SER A 157 10.37 1.20 -8.40
C SER A 157 10.74 -0.03 -9.21
N ASN A 158 11.80 0.07 -10.02
CA ASN A 158 12.27 -1.04 -10.88
C ASN A 158 11.16 -1.67 -11.76
N GLY A 159 10.18 -0.86 -12.18
CA GLY A 159 9.04 -1.32 -13.00
C GLY A 159 7.94 -2.07 -12.23
N GLN A 160 8.11 -2.27 -10.93
CA GLN A 160 7.17 -2.95 -10.03
C GLN A 160 6.53 -1.95 -9.07
N TYR A 161 5.36 -2.28 -8.53
CA TYR A 161 4.77 -1.52 -7.43
C TYR A 161 5.08 -2.23 -6.11
N TYR A 162 5.53 -1.48 -5.12
CA TYR A 162 5.73 -1.95 -3.76
C TYR A 162 4.64 -1.36 -2.90
N MET A 163 3.82 -2.23 -2.33
CA MET A 163 2.74 -1.89 -1.41
C MET A 163 3.17 -2.34 -0.02
N VAL A 164 3.19 -1.41 0.95
CA VAL A 164 3.48 -1.70 2.34
C VAL A 164 2.34 -1.20 3.21
N THR A 165 1.81 -2.09 4.05
CA THR A 165 0.81 -1.76 5.07
C THR A 165 1.38 -2.14 6.43
N VAL A 166 1.31 -1.21 7.37
CA VAL A 166 1.71 -1.40 8.77
C VAL A 166 0.49 -1.15 9.63
N GLN A 167 0.16 -2.08 10.52
CA GLN A 167 -0.88 -1.93 11.53
C GLN A 167 -0.25 -2.04 12.92
N ILE A 168 -0.51 -1.07 13.79
CA ILE A 168 -0.08 -1.06 15.20
C ILE A 168 -1.32 -1.20 16.07
N SER A 169 -1.35 -2.21 16.97
CA SER A 169 -2.50 -2.54 17.84
C SER A 169 -2.30 -2.15 19.29
#